data_AF-A0A5J6LAW5-F1
#
_entry.id   AF-A0A5J6LAW5-F1
#
_cell.length_a   1.000
_cell.length_b   1.000
_cell.length_c   1.000
_cell.angle_alpha   90.00
_cell.angle_beta   90.00
_cell.angle_gamma   90.00
#
_symmetry.space_group_name_H-M   'P 1'
#
loop_
_entity.id
_entity.type
_entity.pdbx_description
1 polymer ?
#
loop_
_entity_poly.entity_id
_entity_poly.type
_entity_poly.pdbx_seq_one_letter_code
_entity_poly.pdbx_strand_id
1 'polypeptide(L)'
;MNAEIQALKQQVAELQQQLSLMDIQVEVNRSLFVALTRYFAEGNQLYIPELCDDLDQLCLVRSDQKWQTALIATAEILRALDESLPKQE
;
A
#
# COMPACT_ATOMS: atom_id res chain seq x y z
N MET A 1 27.17 -30.68 -13.09
CA MET A 1 25.72 -30.65 -13.40
C MET A 1 24.81 -30.45 -12.18
N ASN A 2 25.26 -30.55 -10.92
CA ASN A 2 24.37 -30.39 -9.74
C ASN A 2 24.42 -28.99 -9.10
N ALA A 3 25.57 -28.31 -9.16
CA ALA A 3 25.76 -26.98 -8.56
C ALA A 3 25.06 -25.86 -9.35
N GLU A 4 25.12 -25.89 -10.69
CA GLU A 4 24.41 -24.92 -11.54
C GLU A 4 22.89 -25.02 -11.41
N ILE A 5 22.36 -26.25 -11.29
CA ILE A 5 20.92 -26.46 -11.06
C ILE A 5 20.49 -25.92 -9.69
N GLN A 6 21.32 -26.05 -8.65
CA GLN A 6 21.02 -25.44 -7.36
C GLN A 6 21.11 -23.92 -7.39
N ALA A 7 22.13 -23.35 -8.06
CA ALA A 7 22.25 -21.91 -8.23
C ALA A 7 21.05 -21.30 -8.98
N LEU A 8 20.59 -21.97 -10.05
CA LEU A 8 19.38 -21.58 -10.78
C LEU A 8 18.13 -21.66 -9.91
N LYS A 9 17.96 -22.71 -9.10
CA LYS A 9 16.82 -22.80 -8.16
C LYS A 9 16.82 -21.68 -7.13
N GLN A 10 18.00 -21.31 -6.62
CA GLN A 10 18.15 -20.19 -5.69
C GLN A 10 17.73 -18.87 -6.34
N GLN A 11 18.22 -18.60 -7.56
CA GLN A 11 17.87 -17.39 -8.32
C GLN A 11 16.37 -17.33 -8.66
N VAL A 12 15.76 -18.47 -9.02
CA VAL A 12 14.31 -18.54 -9.27
C VAL A 12 13.52 -18.22 -8.01
N ALA A 13 13.94 -18.72 -6.84
CA ALA A 13 13.28 -18.42 -5.57
C ALA A 13 13.40 -16.94 -5.19
N GLU A 14 14.58 -16.34 -5.38
CA GLU A 14 14.80 -14.90 -5.14
C GLU A 14 13.95 -14.03 -6.07
N LEU A 15 13.90 -14.35 -7.36
CA LEU A 15 13.07 -13.64 -8.33
C LEU A 15 11.57 -13.78 -8.02
N GLN A 16 11.11 -14.96 -7.60
CA GLN A 16 9.73 -15.17 -7.17
C GLN A 16 9.39 -14.34 -5.92
N GLN A 17 10.33 -14.22 -4.98
CA GLN A 17 10.16 -13.40 -3.79
C GLN A 17 10.09 -11.90 -4.14
N GLN A 18 10.94 -11.44 -5.07
CA GLN A 18 10.92 -10.05 -5.56
C GLN A 18 9.62 -9.73 -6.31
N LEU A 19 9.15 -10.64 -7.17
CA LEU A 19 7.86 -10.49 -7.88
C LEU A 19 6.69 -10.42 -6.91
N SER A 20 6.66 -11.29 -5.89
CA SER A 20 5.63 -11.26 -4.85
C SER A 20 5.62 -9.93 -4.08
N LEU A 21 6.78 -9.35 -3.82
CA LEU A 21 6.87 -8.02 -3.18
C LEU A 21 6.34 -6.91 -4.09
N MET A 22 6.68 -6.94 -5.39
CA MET A 22 6.16 -6.00 -6.37
C MET A 22 4.64 -6.09 -6.53
N ASP A 23 4.07 -7.30 -6.60
CA ASP A 23 2.62 -7.49 -6.74
C ASP A 23 1.84 -6.87 -5.58
N ILE A 24 2.34 -7.02 -4.35
CA ILE A 24 1.73 -6.41 -3.16
C ILE A 24 1.79 -4.88 -3.26
N GLN A 25 2.95 -4.33 -3.64
CA GLN A 25 3.11 -2.88 -3.77
C GLN A 25 2.22 -2.29 -4.88
N VAL A 26 2.07 -3.00 -6.00
CA VAL A 26 1.16 -2.61 -7.09
C VAL A 26 -0.30 -2.60 -6.62
N GLU A 27 -0.74 -3.62 -5.87
CA GLU A 27 -2.12 -3.71 -5.40
C GLU A 27 -2.47 -2.65 -4.35
N VAL A 28 -1.52 -2.32 -3.45
CA VAL A 28 -1.65 -1.21 -2.51
C VAL A 28 -1.74 0.13 -3.25
N ASN A 29 -0.82 0.38 -4.19
CA ASN A 29 -0.81 1.62 -4.99
C ASN A 29 -2.10 1.76 -5.81
N ARG A 30 -2.62 0.66 -6.36
CA ARG A 30 -3.88 0.63 -7.10
C ARG A 30 -5.05 0.97 -6.19
N SER A 31 -5.10 0.42 -4.98
CA SER A 31 -6.17 0.67 -4.01
C SER A 31 -6.17 2.13 -3.55
N LEU A 32 -4.98 2.68 -3.26
CA LEU A 32 -4.78 4.11 -2.97
C LEU A 32 -5.22 5.00 -4.12
N PHE A 33 -4.82 4.66 -5.35
CA PHE A 33 -5.20 5.43 -6.53
C PHE A 33 -6.72 5.45 -6.73
N VAL A 34 -7.40 4.32 -6.53
CA VAL A 34 -8.87 4.24 -6.62
C VAL A 34 -9.54 5.07 -5.53
N ALA A 35 -9.04 5.01 -4.29
CA ALA A 35 -9.56 5.83 -3.20
C ALA A 35 -9.40 7.33 -3.52
N LEU A 36 -8.20 7.77 -3.87
CA LEU A 36 -7.92 9.16 -4.26
C LEU A 36 -8.78 9.61 -5.45
N THR A 37 -8.94 8.76 -6.47
CA THR A 37 -9.75 9.09 -7.65
C THR A 37 -11.23 9.25 -7.29
N ARG A 38 -11.77 8.46 -6.36
CA ARG A 38 -13.15 8.64 -5.86
C ARG A 38 -13.31 9.97 -5.15
N TYR A 39 -12.41 10.30 -4.24
CA TYR A 39 -12.42 11.59 -3.54
C TYR A 39 -12.35 12.78 -4.52
N PHE A 40 -11.49 12.71 -5.55
CA PHE A 40 -11.42 13.74 -6.59
C PHE A 40 -12.65 13.79 -7.51
N ALA A 41 -13.26 12.65 -7.83
CA ALA A 41 -14.43 12.57 -8.71
C ALA A 41 -15.72 13.06 -8.04
N GLU A 42 -15.84 12.92 -6.73
CA GLU A 42 -17.02 13.34 -5.96
C GLU A 42 -17.03 14.84 -5.62
N GLY A 43 -16.01 15.60 -6.05
CA GLY A 43 -15.97 17.06 -5.95
C GLY A 43 -15.88 17.61 -4.53
N ASN A 44 -15.79 16.72 -3.53
CA ASN A 44 -15.68 17.08 -2.12
C ASN A 44 -14.21 17.29 -1.75
N GLN A 45 -13.97 18.21 -0.82
CA GLN A 45 -12.67 18.35 -0.17
C GLN A 45 -12.19 16.97 0.29
N LEU A 46 -10.94 16.64 -0.02
CA LEU A 46 -10.31 15.41 0.47
C LEU A 46 -10.22 15.50 1.99
N TYR A 47 -11.15 14.85 2.70
CA TYR A 47 -11.07 14.70 4.15
C TYR A 47 -10.07 13.60 4.48
N ILE A 48 -8.83 14.01 4.71
CA ILE A 48 -7.71 13.10 5.03
C ILE A 48 -8.06 12.17 6.21
N PRO A 49 -8.76 12.61 7.28
CA PRO A 49 -9.19 11.71 8.34
C PRO A 49 -10.07 10.55 7.85
N GLU A 50 -11.07 10.82 7.00
CA GLU A 50 -11.96 9.78 6.47
C GLU A 50 -11.21 8.78 5.58
N LEU A 51 -10.28 9.27 4.75
CA LEU A 51 -9.40 8.41 3.95
C LEU A 51 -8.52 7.52 4.83
N CYS A 52 -8.05 8.02 5.96
CA CYS A 52 -7.25 7.22 6.89
C CYS A 52 -8.09 6.13 7.56
N ASP A 53 -9.33 6.43 7.94
CA ASP A 53 -10.27 5.44 8.48
C ASP A 53 -10.57 4.33 7.45
N ASP A 54 -10.77 4.69 6.18
CA ASP A 54 -10.96 3.73 5.09
C ASP A 54 -9.75 2.81 4.90
N LEU A 55 -8.53 3.37 4.97
CA LEU A 55 -7.29 2.60 4.87
C LEU A 55 -7.11 1.63 6.05
N ASP A 56 -7.47 2.07 7.26
CA ASP A 56 -7.44 1.20 8.45
C ASP A 56 -8.47 0.07 8.33
N GLN A 57 -9.67 0.32 7.80
CA GLN A 57 -10.64 -0.75 7.53
C GLN A 57 -10.12 -1.75 6.48
N LEU A 58 -9.51 -1.26 5.40
CA LEU A 58 -8.89 -2.11 4.37
C LEU A 58 -7.73 -2.96 4.93
N CYS A 59 -7.02 -2.45 5.94
CA CYS A 59 -5.97 -3.18 6.64
C CYS A 59 -6.52 -4.44 7.33
N LEU A 60 -7.73 -4.36 7.89
CA LEU A 60 -8.39 -5.47 8.60
C LEU A 60 -8.95 -6.55 7.68
N VAL A 61 -9.16 -6.25 6.39
CA VAL A 61 -9.75 -7.20 5.42
C VAL A 61 -8.83 -8.39 5.13
N ARG A 62 -7.51 -8.24 5.30
CA ARG A 62 -6.51 -9.27 5.00
C ARG A 62 -5.48 -9.39 6.11
N SER A 63 -5.24 -10.60 6.59
CA SER A 63 -4.20 -10.95 7.57
C SER A 63 -2.80 -11.12 6.94
N ASP A 64 -2.50 -10.36 5.89
CA ASP A 64 -1.18 -10.36 5.25
C ASP A 64 -0.32 -9.27 5.90
N GLN A 65 0.78 -9.65 6.52
CA GLN A 65 1.60 -8.71 7.28
C GLN A 65 2.21 -7.60 6.41
N LYS A 66 2.54 -7.89 5.15
CA LYS A 66 3.09 -6.88 4.23
C LYS A 66 2.02 -5.91 3.77
N TRP A 67 0.83 -6.42 3.46
CA TRP A 67 -0.37 -5.61 3.18
C TRP A 67 -0.68 -4.65 4.32
N GLN A 68 -0.77 -5.18 5.54
CA GLN A 68 -1.08 -4.39 6.74
C GLN A 68 0.00 -3.34 6.99
N THR A 69 1.28 -3.71 6.91
CA THR A 69 2.40 -2.77 7.08
C THR A 69 2.33 -1.62 6.07
N ALA A 70 2.05 -1.93 4.80
CA ALA A 70 1.98 -0.92 3.74
C ALA A 70 0.80 0.05 3.93
N LEU A 71 -0.38 -0.45 4.31
CA LEU A 71 -1.55 0.40 4.56
C LEU A 71 -1.38 1.26 5.81
N ILE A 72 -0.86 0.70 6.91
CA ILE A 72 -0.57 1.45 8.13
C ILE A 72 0.42 2.59 7.83
N ALA A 73 1.54 2.28 7.17
CA ALA A 73 2.55 3.29 6.83
C ALA A 73 1.98 4.41 5.94
N THR A 74 1.07 4.06 5.03
CA THR A 74 0.39 5.04 4.19
C THR A 74 -0.55 5.93 5.01
N ALA A 75 -1.38 5.35 5.87
CA ALA A 75 -2.29 6.09 6.73
C ALA A 75 -1.54 7.03 7.68
N GLU A 76 -0.39 6.60 8.22
CA GLU A 76 0.50 7.43 9.04
C GLU A 76 1.07 8.63 8.26
N ILE A 77 1.54 8.42 7.03
CA ILE A 77 2.02 9.51 6.16
C ILE A 77 0.90 10.52 5.91
N LEU A 78 -0.31 10.04 5.62
CA LEU A 78 -1.46 10.91 5.37
C LEU A 78 -1.85 11.72 6.62
N ARG A 79 -1.89 11.10 7.80
CA ARG A 79 -2.13 11.80 9.07
C ARG A 79 -1.09 12.88 9.35
N ALA A 80 0.19 12.57 9.14
CA ALA A 80 1.27 13.54 9.30
C ALA A 80 1.16 14.72 8.32
N LEU A 81 0.71 14.45 7.08
CA LEU A 81 0.44 15.49 6.09
C LEU A 81 -0.74 16.38 6.52
N ASP A 82 -1.85 15.80 7.00
CA ASP A 82 -3.01 16.55 7.50
C ASP A 82 -2.66 17.49 8.66
N GLU A 83 -1.84 17.01 9.61
CA GLU A 83 -1.36 17.82 10.72
C GLU A 83 -0.47 18.99 10.28
N SER A 84 0.26 18.82 9.17
CA SER A 84 1.18 19.83 8.63
C SER A 84 0.50 20.86 7.71
N LEU A 85 -0.71 20.58 7.24
CA LEU A 85 -1.45 21.48 6.37
C LEU A 85 -2.11 22.61 7.18
N PRO A 86 -2.04 23.87 6.71
CA PRO A 86 -2.75 24.96 7.34
C PRO A 86 -4.26 24.70 7.25
N LYS A 87 -4.90 24.55 8.41
CA LYS A 87 -6.36 24.36 8.49
C LYS A 87 -7.03 25.64 7.98
N GLN A 88 -7.78 25.52 6.90
CA GLN A 88 -8.61 26.63 6.42
C GLN A 88 -9.71 26.86 7.48
N GLU A 89 -9.61 27.96 8.21
CA GLU A 89 -10.66 28.47 9.11
C GLU A 89 -11.91 28.91 8.33
#